data_AF-A0A839DZU8-F1
#
_entry.id   AF-A0A839DZU8-F1
#
_cell.length_a   1.000
_cell.length_b   1.000
_cell.length_c   1.000
_cell.angle_alpha   90.00
_cell.angle_beta   90.00
_cell.angle_gamma   90.00
#
_symmetry.space_group_name_H-M   'P 1'
#
loop_
_entity.id
_entity.type
_entity.pdbx_description
1 polymer ?
#
loop_
_entity_poly.entity_id
_entity_poly.type
_entity_poly.pdbx_seq_one_letter_code
_entity_poly.pdbx_strand_id
1 'polypeptide(L)' 'MITYEGWLKSSYSGEETNCVEVGTAPGAVVVRDTKDRAAGYFTADARQWRSFLSAVRAGRYER' A
#
# COMPACT_ATOMS: atom_id res chain seq x y z
N MET A 1 5.98 16.48 -10.56
CA MET A 1 6.49 15.48 -9.61
C MET A 1 5.29 15.07 -8.75
N ILE A 2 4.94 13.79 -8.68
CA ILE A 2 3.82 13.35 -7.83
C ILE A 2 4.31 13.44 -6.38
N THR A 3 3.72 14.32 -5.59
CA THR A 3 4.00 14.41 -4.16
C THR A 3 3.13 13.38 -3.44
N TYR A 4 3.76 12.53 -2.64
CA TYR A 4 3.08 11.55 -1.80
C TYR A 4 3.26 11.93 -0.33
N GLU A 5 2.16 11.91 0.42
CA GLU A 5 2.11 12.39 1.79
C GLU A 5 1.29 11.46 2.69
N GLY A 6 1.39 11.66 4.01
CA GLY A 6 0.54 10.98 4.99
C GLY A 6 0.76 9.46 5.08
N TRP A 7 2.02 9.02 5.11
CA TRP A 7 2.35 7.60 5.26
C TRP A 7 1.81 7.02 6.57
N LEU A 8 1.05 5.93 6.45
CA LEU A 8 0.52 5.15 7.56
C LEU A 8 1.13 3.74 7.49
N LYS A 9 1.94 3.39 8.49
CA LYS A 9 2.46 2.04 8.66
C LYS A 9 1.35 1.13 9.16
N SER A 10 1.24 -0.07 8.58
CA SER A 10 0.30 -1.09 9.03
C SER A 10 0.60 -1.51 10.47
N SER A 11 -0.42 -1.57 11.32
CA SER A 11 -0.32 -2.10 12.69
C SER A 11 0.02 -3.59 12.75
N TYR A 12 -0.15 -4.31 11.64
CA TYR A 12 0.24 -5.72 11.51
C TYR A 12 1.74 -5.90 11.21
N SER A 13 2.47 -4.81 10.99
CA SER A 13 3.93 -4.86 10.78
C SER A 13 4.62 -5.23 12.09
N GLY A 14 5.23 -6.42 12.12
CA GLY A 14 6.13 -6.82 13.21
C GLY A 14 7.52 -6.21 13.03
N GLU A 15 8.47 -6.61 13.89
CA GLU A 15 9.89 -6.26 13.72
C GLU A 15 10.41 -6.76 12.36
N GLU A 16 10.07 -8.00 12.01
CA GLU A 16 10.61 -8.64 10.81
C GLU A 16 9.57 -9.07 9.77
N THR A 17 8.27 -8.82 9.97
CA THR A 17 7.20 -9.35 9.10
C THR A 17 6.14 -8.30 8.75
N ASN A 18 5.43 -8.52 7.63
CA ASN A 18 4.24 -7.76 7.22
C ASN A 18 4.43 -6.23 7.06
N CYS A 19 5.63 -5.82 6.64
CA CYS A 19 6.08 -4.43 6.63
C CYS A 19 5.53 -3.61 5.47
N VAL A 20 4.32 -3.06 5.62
CA VAL A 20 3.65 -2.26 4.59
C VAL A 20 3.29 -0.87 5.11
N GLU A 21 3.58 0.17 4.33
CA GLU A 21 3.06 1.53 4.53
C GLU A 21 2.16 1.94 3.35
N VAL A 22 1.09 2.66 3.64
CA VAL A 22 0.19 3.25 2.64
C VAL A 22 0.24 4.77 2.77
N GLY A 23 0.33 5.48 1.66
CA GLY A 23 0.26 6.94 1.58
C GLY A 23 -0.72 7.37 0.51
N THR A 24 -0.88 8.68 0.36
CA THR A 24 -1.79 9.26 -0.63
C THR A 24 -1.07 10.22 -1.56
N ALA A 25 -1.57 10.28 -2.80
CA ALA A 25 -1.17 11.24 -3.82
C ALA A 25 -2.44 11.72 -4.54
N PRO A 26 -2.39 12.83 -5.31
CA PRO A 26 -3.55 13.29 -6.07
C PRO A 26 -4.14 12.19 -6.97
N GLY A 27 -5.36 11.72 -6.62
CA GLY A 27 -6.09 10.67 -7.36
C GLY A 27 -5.57 9.24 -7.17
N ALA A 28 -4.60 9.02 -6.28
CA ALA A 28 -3.89 7.76 -6.17
C ALA A 28 -3.59 7.37 -4.71
N VAL A 29 -3.50 6.06 -4.50
CA VAL A 29 -2.94 5.45 -3.30
C VAL A 29 -1.55 4.95 -3.66
N VAL A 30 -0.58 5.26 -2.80
CA VAL A 30 0.78 4.75 -2.92
C VAL A 30 1.03 3.76 -1.79
N VAL A 31 1.75 2.68 -2.09
CA VAL A 31 2.07 1.66 -1.12
C VAL A 31 3.52 1.25 -1.31
N ARG A 32 4.21 0.98 -0.21
CA ARG A 32 5.61 0.58 -0.23
C ARG A 32 5.95 -0.39 0.90
N ASP A 33 7.11 -1.00 0.76
CA ASP A 33 7.74 -1.77 1.83
C ASP A 33 8.27 -0.80 2.92
N THR A 34 7.91 -1.06 4.18
CA THR A 34 8.42 -0.27 5.31
C THR A 34 9.93 -0.45 5.50
N LYS A 35 10.42 -1.68 5.27
CA LYS A 35 11.81 -2.08 5.51
C LYS A 35 12.74 -1.63 4.39
N ASP A 36 12.24 -1.63 3.16
CA ASP A 36 13.00 -1.18 2.00
C ASP A 36 12.31 -0.02 1.28
N ARG A 37 12.39 1.17 1.89
CA ARG A 37 11.86 2.40 1.28
C ARG A 37 12.64 2.82 0.03
N ALA A 38 13.86 2.32 -0.16
CA ALA A 38 14.71 2.65 -1.30
C ALA A 38 14.30 1.87 -2.57
N ALA A 39 13.68 0.71 -2.40
CA ALA A 39 13.07 -0.05 -3.50
C ALA A 39 11.92 0.68 -4.21
N GLY A 40 11.42 1.78 -3.64
CA GLY A 40 10.40 2.63 -4.25
C GLY A 40 8.98 2.32 -3.75
N TYR A 41 7.99 2.58 -4.60
CA TYR A 41 6.57 2.45 -4.26
C TYR A 41 5.76 2.06 -5.48
N PHE A 42 4.62 1.42 -5.22
CA PHE A 42 3.60 1.12 -6.20
C PHE A 42 2.45 2.11 -6.05
N THR A 43 1.89 2.54 -7.17
CA THR A 43 0.78 3.50 -7.21
C THR A 43 -0.44 2.84 -7.85
N ALA A 44 -1.60 3.04 -7.24
CA ALA A 44 -2.89 2.61 -7.78
C ALA A 44 -3.84 3.81 -7.81
N ASP A 45 -4.56 3.98 -8.92
CA ASP A 45 -5.66 4.94 -8.94
C ASP A 45 -6.81 4.50 -8.00
N ALA A 46 -7.74 5.41 -7.73
CA ALA A 46 -8.85 5.14 -6.82
C ALA A 46 -9.72 3.92 -7.22
N ARG A 47 -9.88 3.63 -8.51
CA ARG A 47 -10.66 2.48 -9.00
C ARG A 47 -9.88 1.19 -8.80
N GLN A 48 -8.60 1.18 -9.14
CA GLN A 48 -7.69 0.06 -8.93
C GLN A 48 -7.61 -0.30 -7.45
N TRP A 49 -7.44 0.70 -6.58
CA TRP A 49 -7.37 0.50 -5.13
C TRP A 49 -8.65 -0.14 -4.56
N ARG A 50 -9.84 0.38 -4.92
CA ARG A 50 -11.11 -0.22 -4.51
C ARG A 50 -11.28 -1.66 -4.99
N SER A 51 -10.88 -1.94 -6.24
CA SER A 51 -10.97 -3.28 -6.81
C SER A 51 -10.03 -4.25 -6.10
N PHE A 52 -8.81 -3.81 -5.79
CA PHE A 52 -7.84 -4.56 -5.01
C PHE A 52 -8.37 -4.91 -3.62
N LEU A 53 -8.88 -3.93 -2.87
CA LEU A 53 -9.46 -4.16 -1.54
C LEU A 53 -10.65 -5.12 -1.58
N SER A 54 -11.52 -5.01 -2.59
CA SER A 54 -12.64 -5.92 -2.78
C SER A 54 -12.17 -7.35 -3.02
N ALA A 55 -11.12 -7.54 -3.82
CA ALA A 55 -10.55 -8.84 -4.11
C ALA A 55 -9.88 -9.47 -2.87
N VAL A 56 -9.14 -8.68 -2.10
CA VAL A 56 -8.53 -9.12 -0.82
C VAL A 56 -9.62 -9.57 0.15
N ARG A 57 -10.67 -8.75 0.35
CA ARG A 57 -11.79 -9.10 1.25
C ARG A 57 -12.54 -10.36 0.82
N ALA A 58 -12.56 -10.66 -0.47
CA ALA A 58 -13.14 -11.88 -1.03
C ALA A 58 -12.20 -13.11 -0.95
N GLY A 59 -11.04 -13.00 -0.31
CA GLY A 59 -10.08 -14.10 -0.18
C GLY A 59 -9.37 -14.47 -1.49
N ARG A 60 -9.42 -13.62 -2.52
CA ARG A 60 -8.93 -13.97 -3.88
C ARG A 60 -7.44 -14.32 -3.93
N TYR A 61 -6.66 -13.82 -2.98
CA TYR A 61 -5.20 -13.97 -2.95
C TYR A 61 -4.70 -14.87 -1.81
N GLU A 62 -5.61 -15.52 -1.08
CA GLU A 62 -5.26 -16.54 -0.09
C GLU A 62 -4.95 -17.83 -0.84
N ARG A 63 -3.69 -18.26 -0.82
CA ARG A 63 -3.21 -19.50 -1.45
C ARG A 63 -2.47 -20.34 -0.43
#